data_AF-A0AA45MD62-F1
#
_entry.id   AF-A0AA45MD62-F1
#
_cell.length_a   1.000
_cell.length_b   1.000
_cell.length_c   1.000
_cell.angle_alpha   90.00
_cell.angle_beta   90.00
_cell.angle_gamma   90.00
#
_symmetry.space_group_name_H-M   'P 1'
#
loop_
_entity.id
_entity.type
_entity.pdbx_description
1 polymer ?
#
loop_
_entity_poly.entity_id
_entity_poly.type
_entity_poly.pdbx_seq_one_letter_code
_entity_poly.pdbx_strand_id
1 'polypeptide(L)'
;MDLTGPLLKRMGGHAGLTGSGDYKITQKWALAVFNNPRHVDGFLYMSRHLPTQQAIVLFDRAKSKLAAQGKAIELPNAPEMPATMATFHIKSI
;
A
#
# COMPACT_ATOMS: atom_id res chain seq x y z
N MET A 1 7.75 1.79 7.96
CA MET A 1 9.05 1.26 7.46
C MET A 1 9.10 1.43 5.95
N ASP A 2 10.27 1.69 5.38
CA ASP A 2 10.42 1.79 3.92
C ASP A 2 10.86 0.45 3.32
N LEU A 3 9.99 -0.23 2.57
CA LEU A 3 10.32 -1.49 1.87
C LEU A 3 10.57 -1.27 0.39
N THR A 4 11.12 -0.13 0.02
CA THR A 4 11.56 0.15 -1.35
C THR A 4 13.07 -0.02 -1.49
N GLY A 5 13.51 -0.26 -2.73
CA GLY A 5 14.92 -0.19 -3.11
C GLY A 5 15.89 -1.00 -2.22
N PRO A 6 17.00 -0.41 -1.74
CA PRO A 6 18.06 -1.12 -1.02
C PRO A 6 17.62 -1.80 0.28
N LEU A 7 16.63 -1.25 1.01
CA LEU A 7 16.21 -1.84 2.29
C LEU A 7 15.47 -3.16 2.08
N LEU A 8 14.64 -3.23 1.04
CA LEU A 8 13.97 -4.48 0.65
C LEU A 8 14.99 -5.59 0.35
N LYS A 9 16.02 -5.27 -0.44
CA LYS A 9 17.08 -6.22 -0.80
C LYS A 9 17.87 -6.69 0.43
N ARG A 10 18.17 -5.79 1.37
CA ARG A 10 18.89 -6.13 2.61
C ARG A 10 18.13 -7.07 3.54
N MET A 11 16.80 -7.12 3.43
CA MET A 11 15.96 -8.03 4.21
C MET A 11 15.65 -9.34 3.48
N GLY A 12 16.39 -9.65 2.40
CA GLY A 12 16.13 -10.82 1.56
C GLY A 12 14.86 -10.72 0.72
N GLY A 13 14.26 -9.54 0.66
CA GLY A 13 13.05 -9.29 -0.11
C GLY A 13 13.34 -9.02 -1.58
N HIS A 14 12.36 -9.32 -2.43
CA HIS A 14 12.37 -9.00 -3.85
C HIS A 14 10.99 -8.51 -4.29
N ALA A 15 10.89 -7.92 -5.48
CA ALA A 15 9.66 -7.28 -5.99
C ALA A 15 8.42 -8.22 -6.02
N GLY A 16 8.63 -9.54 -6.01
CA GLY A 16 7.54 -10.52 -5.93
C GLY A 16 6.79 -10.50 -4.60
N LEU A 17 7.41 -10.03 -3.51
CA LEU A 17 6.76 -9.91 -2.20
C LEU A 17 5.74 -8.76 -2.13
N THR A 18 5.86 -7.78 -3.03
CA THR A 18 5.02 -6.57 -3.03
C THR A 18 4.19 -6.44 -4.31
N GLY A 19 4.49 -7.22 -5.35
CA GLY A 19 3.84 -7.16 -6.66
C GLY A 19 3.22 -8.46 -7.17
N SER A 20 3.22 -9.54 -6.39
CA SER A 20 2.60 -10.81 -6.81
C SER A 20 1.06 -10.73 -6.87
N GLY A 21 0.47 -11.51 -7.79
CA GLY A 21 -0.97 -11.82 -7.82
C GLY A 21 -1.41 -12.83 -6.76
N ASP A 22 -0.47 -13.51 -6.11
CA ASP A 22 -0.78 -14.39 -4.99
C ASP A 22 -0.83 -13.62 -3.67
N TYR A 23 -2.05 -13.35 -3.21
CA TYR A 23 -2.29 -12.66 -1.96
C TYR A 23 -1.83 -13.43 -0.72
N LYS A 24 -1.61 -14.76 -0.79
CA LYS A 24 -1.13 -15.54 0.37
C LYS A 24 0.27 -15.11 0.78
N ILE A 25 1.14 -14.82 -0.19
CA ILE A 25 2.52 -14.39 0.06
C ILE A 25 2.53 -12.96 0.60
N THR A 26 1.78 -12.05 -0.03
CA THR A 26 1.75 -10.64 0.38
C THR A 26 1.12 -10.47 1.76
N GLN A 27 0.11 -11.26 2.13
CA GLN A 27 -0.48 -11.26 3.47
C GLN A 27 0.47 -11.79 4.54
N LYS A 28 1.17 -12.91 4.29
CA LYS A 28 2.18 -13.44 5.22
C LYS A 28 3.28 -12.41 5.48
N TRP A 29 3.71 -11.71 4.43
CA TRP A 29 4.69 -10.65 4.55
C TRP A 29 4.17 -9.47 5.38
N ALA A 30 2.95 -8.98 5.10
CA ALA A 30 2.33 -7.92 5.89
C ALA A 30 2.20 -8.29 7.38
N LEU A 31 1.83 -9.54 7.67
CA LEU A 31 1.74 -10.07 9.03
C LEU A 31 3.11 -10.11 9.73
N ALA A 32 4.17 -10.51 9.02
CA ALA A 32 5.53 -10.49 9.57
C ALA A 32 5.98 -9.07 9.93
N VAL A 33 5.65 -8.07 9.10
CA VAL A 33 5.92 -6.66 9.39
C VAL A 33 5.09 -6.16 10.57
N PHE A 34 3.80 -6.52 10.64
CA PHE A 34 2.92 -6.20 11.76
C PHE A 34 3.45 -6.76 13.09
N ASN A 35 3.93 -8.01 13.10
CA ASN A 35 4.47 -8.67 14.28
C ASN A 35 5.90 -8.24 14.64
N ASN A 36 6.52 -7.35 13.85
CA ASN A 36 7.88 -6.90 14.12
C ASN A 36 7.97 -6.18 15.49
N PRO A 37 8.96 -6.50 16.35
CA PRO A 37 9.10 -5.90 17.69
C PRO A 37 9.22 -4.37 17.69
N ARG A 38 9.65 -3.76 16.58
CA ARG A 38 9.71 -2.30 16.42
C ARG A 38 8.32 -1.65 16.34
N HIS A 39 7.26 -2.45 16.26
CA HIS A 39 5.88 -2.04 16.36
C HIS A 39 5.49 -0.93 15.37
N VAL A 40 5.98 -1.05 14.13
CA VAL A 40 5.79 -0.04 13.07
C VAL A 40 4.31 0.10 12.69
N ASP A 41 3.91 1.31 12.32
CA ASP A 41 2.53 1.64 11.93
C ASP A 41 2.13 1.12 10.55
N GLY A 42 3.09 0.67 9.76
CA GLY A 42 2.90 0.33 8.36
C GLY A 42 4.19 0.31 7.55
N PHE A 43 4.07 0.18 6.23
CA PHE A 43 5.21 0.21 5.34
C PHE A 43 4.93 0.74 3.93
N LEU A 44 5.96 1.32 3.31
CA LEU A 44 5.97 1.77 1.92
C LEU A 44 6.46 0.65 1.01
N TYR A 45 5.90 0.53 -0.19
CA TYR A 45 6.31 -0.43 -1.21
C TYR A 45 6.10 0.15 -2.61
N MET A 46 6.72 -0.44 -3.65
CA MET A 46 6.45 -0.04 -5.03
C MET A 46 5.14 -0.63 -5.53
N SER A 47 4.25 0.22 -6.06
CA SER A 47 2.95 -0.22 -6.55
C SER A 47 3.10 -1.12 -7.78
N ARG A 48 2.37 -2.24 -7.79
CA ARG A 48 2.31 -3.13 -8.96
C ARG A 48 1.48 -2.56 -10.11
N HIS A 49 0.54 -1.67 -9.79
CA HIS A 49 -0.39 -1.09 -10.76
C HIS A 49 0.16 0.22 -11.33
N LEU A 50 1.01 0.91 -10.55
CA LEU A 50 1.73 2.11 -10.96
C LEU A 50 3.22 1.95 -10.59
N PRO A 51 4.03 1.25 -11.40
CA PRO A 51 5.41 0.89 -11.06
C PRO A 51 6.35 2.07 -10.81
N THR A 52 5.98 3.27 -11.22
CA THR A 52 6.71 4.53 -10.95
C THR A 52 6.33 5.16 -9.61
N GLN A 53 5.32 4.63 -8.92
CA GLN A 53 4.75 5.20 -7.71
C GLN A 53 4.86 4.25 -6.52
N GLN A 54 4.98 4.86 -5.34
CA GLN A 54 4.93 4.14 -4.08
C GLN A 54 3.47 3.99 -3.61
N ALA A 55 3.21 2.90 -2.90
CA ALA A 55 1.99 2.65 -2.16
C ALA A 55 2.33 2.42 -0.69
N ILE A 56 1.35 2.63 0.19
CA ILE A 56 1.49 2.49 1.63
C ILE A 56 0.50 1.45 2.18
N VAL A 57 0.99 0.62 3.09
CA VAL A 57 0.16 -0.18 3.98
C VAL A 57 0.16 0.51 5.34
N LEU A 58 -1.03 0.74 5.90
CA LEU A 58 -1.22 1.23 7.26
C LEU A 58 -1.94 0.15 8.07
N PHE A 59 -1.45 -0.12 9.28
CA PHE A 59 -2.10 -1.03 10.22
C PHE A 59 -3.03 -0.28 11.16
N ASP A 60 -4.03 -0.97 11.73
CA ASP A 60 -5.00 -0.36 12.64
C ASP A 60 -4.38 0.34 13.85
N ARG A 61 -3.20 -0.11 14.30
CA ARG A 61 -2.44 0.54 15.39
C ARG A 61 -2.03 2.00 15.07
N ALA A 62 -2.03 2.38 13.78
CA ALA A 62 -1.76 3.73 13.33
C ALA A 62 -2.97 4.67 13.51
N LYS A 63 -4.17 4.14 13.80
CA LYS A 63 -5.44 4.89 13.77
C LYS A 63 -5.42 6.15 14.63
N SER A 64 -4.83 6.10 15.82
CA SER A 64 -4.75 7.27 16.71
C SER A 64 -3.87 8.40 16.18
N LYS A 65 -3.04 8.14 15.16
CA LYS A 65 -2.15 9.10 14.49
C LYS A 65 -2.75 9.66 13.21
N LEU A 66 -3.90 9.15 12.77
CA LEU A 66 -4.57 9.58 11.54
C LEU A 66 -5.62 10.63 11.88
N ALA A 67 -5.59 11.74 11.14
CA ALA A 67 -6.65 12.74 11.15
C ALA A 67 -7.26 12.80 9.76
N ALA A 68 -8.58 12.62 9.68
CA ALA A 68 -9.30 12.88 8.44
C ALA A 68 -9.26 14.40 8.17
N GLN A 69 -8.94 14.78 6.95
CA GLN A 69 -9.07 16.16 6.48
C GLN A 69 -10.18 16.24 5.44
N GLY A 70 -11.05 17.24 5.57
CA GLY A 70 -12.19 17.43 4.68
C GLY A 70 -13.41 16.56 5.02
N LYS A 71 -14.40 16.60 4.14
CA LYS A 71 -15.64 15.83 4.26
C LYS A 71 -15.46 14.46 3.62
N ALA A 72 -15.89 13.40 4.31
CA ALA A 72 -15.98 12.08 3.71
C ALA A 72 -16.95 12.11 2.53
N ILE A 73 -16.49 11.63 1.37
CA ILE A 73 -17.27 11.47 0.16
C ILE A 73 -17.19 10.01 -0.28
N GLU A 74 -18.27 9.50 -0.86
CA GLU A 74 -18.23 8.18 -1.47
C GLU A 74 -17.27 8.20 -2.66
N LEU A 75 -16.48 7.15 -2.82
CA LEU A 75 -15.43 7.07 -3.83
C LEU A 75 -15.92 7.38 -5.27
N PRO A 76 -17.10 6.92 -5.73
CA PRO A 76 -17.60 7.27 -7.07
C PRO A 76 -17.87 8.77 -7.26
N ASN A 77 -18.12 9.50 -6.17
CA ASN A 77 -18.43 10.93 -6.18
C ASN A 77 -17.18 11.80 -5.99
N ALA A 78 -15.99 11.20 -5.86
CA ALA A 78 -14.76 11.95 -5.72
C ALA A 78 -14.41 12.69 -7.03
N PRO A 79 -14.07 13.99 -6.97
CA PRO A 79 -13.74 14.76 -8.17
C PRO A 79 -12.51 14.21 -8.91
N GLU A 80 -11.60 13.51 -8.21
CA GLU A 80 -10.44 12.87 -8.82
C GLU A 80 -10.75 11.50 -9.45
N MET A 81 -11.97 10.97 -9.28
CA MET A 81 -12.32 9.61 -9.71
C MET A 81 -12.14 9.39 -11.22
N PRO A 82 -12.56 10.30 -12.13
CA PRO A 82 -12.38 10.09 -13.57
C PRO A 82 -10.91 9.97 -13.98
N ALA A 83 -10.05 10.85 -13.46
CA ALA A 83 -8.60 10.83 -13.74
C ALA A 83 -7.94 9.58 -13.14
N THR A 84 -8.40 9.15 -11.97
CA THR A 84 -7.92 7.93 -11.30
C THR A 84 -8.30 6.69 -12.10
N MET A 85 -9.55 6.56 -12.56
CA MET A 85 -10.00 5.44 -13.39
C MET A 85 -9.18 5.32 -14.68
N ALA A 86 -8.92 6.45 -15.36
CA ALA A 86 -8.08 6.48 -16.54
C ALA A 86 -6.64 6.00 -16.22
N THR A 87 -6.07 6.49 -15.13
CA THR A 87 -4.72 6.12 -14.66
C THR A 87 -4.59 4.61 -14.40
N PHE A 88 -5.62 4.00 -13.79
CA PHE A 88 -5.64 2.57 -13.47
C PHE A 88 -6.26 1.68 -14.55
N HIS A 89 -6.63 2.25 -15.71
CA HIS A 89 -7.28 1.53 -16.81
C HIS A 89 -8.55 0.76 -16.38
N ILE A 90 -9.31 1.34 -15.44
CA ILE A 90 -10.56 0.78 -14.94
C ILE A 90 -11.68 1.12 -15.93
N LYS A 91 -12.37 0.11 -16.46
CA LYS A 91 -13.55 0.30 -17.31
C LYS A 91 -14.76 0.57 -16.43
N SER A 92 -15.60 1.54 -16.81
CA SER A 92 -16.94 1.67 -16.22
C SER A 92 -17.76 0.43 -16.54
N ILE A 93 -18.49 -0.07 -15.54
CA ILE A 93 -19.44 -1.17 -15.63
C ILE A 93 -20.76 -0.63 -16.17
#